data_AF-A0A0K0K8K4-F1
#
_entry.id   AF-A0A0K0K8K4-F1
#
_cell.length_a   1.000
_cell.length_b   1.000
_cell.length_c   1.000
_cell.angle_alpha   90.00
_cell.angle_beta   90.00
_cell.angle_gamma   90.00
#
_symmetry.space_group_name_H-M   'P 1'
#
loop_
_entity.id
_entity.type
_entity.pdbx_description
1 polymer ?
#
loop_
_entity_poly.entity_id
_entity_poly.type
_entity_poly.pdbx_seq_one_letter_code
_entity_poly.pdbx_strand_id
1 'polypeptide(L)'
;RFMYVIEGVNRASAASGEVKGSYFNVTAGTMEEMYKRAEFAKELSTVIIMIDLVIGYTAIQSMAVWARENNMILHLHRAGNSTYSRQKNHGMNFRVICKWMRMAGVDHIHAGTVVGKLEGDPVMIKGFYNTLLLPKLDINLPQGLFFEMDWASIRKVMPV
;
A
#
# COMPACT_ATOMS: atom_id res chain seq x y z
N ARG A 1 7.32 7.76 -19.80
CA ARG A 1 6.02 7.66 -19.07
C ARG A 1 5.83 8.80 -18.08
N PHE A 2 6.70 8.96 -17.07
CA PHE A 2 6.48 9.93 -15.99
C PHE A 2 6.23 11.36 -16.48
N MET A 3 7.09 11.87 -17.39
CA MET A 3 6.93 13.20 -18.01
C MET A 3 5.55 13.45 -18.61
N TYR A 4 5.07 12.55 -19.47
CA TYR A 4 3.77 12.72 -20.13
C TYR A 4 2.61 12.62 -19.14
N VAL A 5 2.72 11.78 -18.12
CA VAL A 5 1.65 11.63 -17.12
C VAL A 5 1.59 12.84 -16.20
N ILE A 6 2.73 13.40 -15.77
CA ILE A 6 2.70 14.60 -14.92
C ILE A 6 2.16 15.82 -15.68
N GLU A 7 2.42 15.93 -16.98
CA GLU A 7 1.78 16.93 -17.84
C GLU A 7 0.25 16.78 -17.81
N GLY A 8 -0.26 15.56 -17.94
CA GLY A 8 -1.69 15.25 -17.85
C GLY A 8 -2.29 15.56 -16.47
N VAL A 9 -1.58 15.21 -15.39
CA VAL A 9 -1.97 15.52 -14.00
C VAL A 9 -2.08 17.02 -13.80
N ASN A 10 -1.08 17.79 -14.24
CA ASN A 10 -1.07 19.24 -14.10
C ASN A 10 -2.18 19.89 -14.92
N ARG A 11 -2.42 19.42 -16.15
CA ARG A 11 -3.54 19.89 -16.99
C ARG A 11 -4.88 19.62 -16.32
N ALA A 12 -5.10 18.42 -15.77
CA ALA A 12 -6.33 18.07 -15.07
C ALA A 12 -6.51 18.86 -13.75
N SER A 13 -5.43 19.08 -13.01
CA SER A 13 -5.41 19.91 -11.80
C SER A 13 -5.81 21.35 -12.12
N ALA A 14 -5.17 21.96 -13.13
CA ALA A 14 -5.48 23.32 -13.57
C ALA A 14 -6.93 23.48 -14.07
N ALA A 15 -7.47 22.47 -14.78
CA ALA A 15 -8.83 22.52 -15.29
C ALA A 15 -9.91 22.33 -14.21
N SER A 16 -9.62 21.57 -13.15
CA SER A 16 -10.59 21.22 -12.10
C SER A 16 -10.48 22.07 -10.83
N GLY A 17 -9.32 22.65 -10.55
CA GLY A 17 -9.02 23.31 -9.27
C GLY A 17 -8.78 22.35 -8.10
N GLU A 18 -8.80 21.04 -8.35
CA GLU A 18 -8.56 20.01 -7.33
C GLU A 18 -7.15 19.42 -7.47
N VAL A 19 -6.54 19.03 -6.34
CA VAL A 19 -5.26 18.31 -6.35
C VAL A 19 -5.43 16.95 -7.03
N LYS A 20 -4.67 16.72 -8.10
CA LYS A 20 -4.62 15.43 -8.82
C LYS A 20 -3.26 14.76 -8.60
N GLY A 21 -3.22 13.45 -8.80
CA GLY A 21 -2.00 12.67 -8.72
C GLY A 21 -2.10 11.39 -9.55
N SER A 22 -0.95 10.84 -9.90
CA SER A 22 -0.85 9.53 -10.53
C SER A 22 0.23 8.72 -9.83
N TYR A 23 -0.05 7.45 -9.55
CA TYR A 23 0.84 6.61 -8.77
C TYR A 23 1.99 6.15 -9.68
N PHE A 24 3.13 6.84 -9.61
CA PHE A 24 4.29 6.49 -10.42
C PHE A 24 4.92 5.21 -9.90
N ASN A 25 4.81 4.13 -10.67
CA ASN A 25 5.43 2.86 -10.30
C ASN A 25 6.96 2.96 -10.39
N VAL A 26 7.62 2.86 -9.24
CA VAL A 26 9.08 2.88 -9.09
C VAL A 26 9.69 1.49 -8.91
N THR A 27 8.88 0.42 -8.76
CA THR A 27 9.33 -0.98 -8.72
C THR A 27 10.36 -1.25 -9.81
N ALA A 28 11.51 -1.78 -9.43
CA ALA A 28 12.62 -2.10 -10.32
C ALA A 28 13.33 -3.40 -9.91
N GLY A 29 14.22 -3.88 -10.77
CA GLY A 29 15.00 -5.10 -10.52
C GLY A 29 16.13 -4.94 -9.51
N THR A 30 16.60 -3.70 -9.28
CA THR A 30 17.64 -3.39 -8.28
C THR A 30 17.27 -2.13 -7.48
N MET A 31 17.87 -1.96 -6.31
CA MET A 31 17.63 -0.81 -5.45
C MET A 31 18.08 0.50 -6.09
N GLU A 32 19.21 0.50 -6.80
CA GLU A 32 19.77 1.69 -7.47
C GLU A 32 18.80 2.22 -8.52
N GLU A 33 18.20 1.33 -9.29
CA GLU A 33 17.21 1.69 -10.31
C GLU A 33 15.90 2.17 -9.66
N MET A 34 15.50 1.59 -8.53
CA MET A 34 14.33 2.05 -7.78
C MET A 34 14.52 3.46 -7.22
N TYR A 35 15.70 3.75 -6.64
CA TYR A 35 16.04 5.10 -6.17
C TYR A 35 16.09 6.11 -7.32
N LYS A 36 16.72 5.78 -8.46
CA LYS A 36 16.73 6.66 -9.65
C LYS A 36 15.31 7.04 -10.09
N ARG A 37 14.38 6.08 -10.09
CA ARG A 37 12.98 6.32 -10.44
C ARG A 37 12.27 7.17 -9.39
N ALA A 38 12.52 6.92 -8.11
CA ALA A 38 11.91 7.68 -7.01
C ALA A 38 12.39 9.14 -6.98
N GLU A 39 13.70 9.38 -7.13
CA GLU A 39 14.26 10.73 -7.23
C GLU A 39 13.71 11.48 -8.43
N PHE A 40 13.65 10.84 -9.60
CA PHE A 40 13.04 11.47 -10.78
C PHE A 40 11.55 11.77 -10.58
N ALA A 41 10.79 10.91 -9.88
CA ALA A 41 9.40 11.18 -9.55
C ALA A 41 9.25 12.41 -8.63
N LYS A 42 10.15 12.56 -7.66
CA LYS A 42 10.23 13.73 -6.76
C LYS A 42 10.60 15.00 -7.51
N GLU A 43 11.57 14.96 -8.42
CA GLU A 43 11.93 16.12 -9.26
C GLU A 43 10.74 16.61 -10.09
N LEU A 44 9.88 15.69 -10.54
CA LEU A 44 8.63 16.01 -11.23
C LEU A 44 7.50 16.47 -10.31
N SER A 45 7.74 16.57 -9.01
CA SER A 45 6.77 17.03 -8.00
C SER A 45 5.47 16.21 -7.99
N THR A 46 5.54 14.89 -8.22
CA THR A 46 4.39 14.01 -7.95
C THR A 46 4.10 13.98 -6.45
N VAL A 47 2.83 13.84 -6.08
CA VAL A 47 2.40 13.75 -4.67
C VAL A 47 2.47 12.31 -4.12
N ILE A 48 2.61 11.32 -5.00
CA ILE A 48 2.53 9.90 -4.65
C ILE A 48 3.30 9.02 -5.64
N ILE A 49 3.95 7.98 -5.12
CA ILE A 49 4.57 6.89 -5.89
C ILE A 49 3.96 5.54 -5.48
N MET A 50 4.18 4.51 -6.30
CA MET A 50 3.80 3.14 -5.94
C MET A 50 4.94 2.14 -6.05
N ILE A 51 4.85 1.12 -5.20
CA ILE A 51 5.71 -0.06 -5.15
C ILE A 51 4.86 -1.33 -5.15
N ASP A 52 5.46 -2.45 -5.57
CA ASP A 52 4.82 -3.75 -5.56
C ASP A 52 5.36 -4.64 -4.43
N LEU A 53 4.49 -5.41 -3.77
CA LEU A 53 4.86 -6.33 -2.68
C LEU A 53 5.99 -7.32 -3.07
N VAL A 54 6.11 -7.64 -4.36
CA VAL A 54 7.13 -8.56 -4.89
C VAL A 54 8.56 -8.05 -4.75
N ILE A 55 8.80 -6.76 -4.49
CA ILE A 55 10.16 -6.24 -4.30
C ILE A 55 10.80 -6.72 -2.99
N GLY A 56 10.00 -7.26 -2.06
CA GLY A 56 10.46 -7.80 -0.79
C GLY A 56 10.51 -6.78 0.34
N TYR A 57 10.37 -7.27 1.57
CA TYR A 57 10.21 -6.45 2.78
C TYR A 57 11.37 -5.46 3.02
N THR A 58 12.61 -5.88 2.75
CA THR A 58 13.79 -5.01 2.89
C THR A 58 13.70 -3.79 1.97
N ALA A 59 13.37 -4.00 0.70
CA ALA A 59 13.22 -2.92 -0.28
C ALA A 59 12.01 -2.02 0.04
N ILE A 60 10.91 -2.60 0.54
CA ILE A 60 9.73 -1.84 0.99
C ILE A 60 10.11 -0.90 2.13
N GLN A 61 10.85 -1.36 3.14
CA GLN A 61 11.27 -0.52 4.25
C GLN A 61 12.23 0.58 3.80
N SER A 62 13.17 0.29 2.90
CA SER A 62 14.03 1.32 2.30
C SER A 62 13.21 2.41 1.60
N MET A 63 12.18 2.02 0.83
CA MET A 63 11.30 2.98 0.15
C MET A 63 10.39 3.75 1.10
N ALA A 64 9.94 3.15 2.21
CA ALA A 64 9.15 3.84 3.22
C ALA A 64 9.97 4.92 3.95
N VAL A 65 11.22 4.62 4.29
CA VAL A 65 12.16 5.61 4.87
C VAL A 65 12.41 6.73 3.88
N TRP A 66 12.75 6.39 2.63
CA TRP A 66 12.96 7.40 1.58
C TRP A 66 11.72 8.27 1.37
N ALA A 67 10.53 7.68 1.32
CA ALA A 67 9.28 8.41 1.12
C ALA A 67 9.01 9.40 2.27
N ARG A 68 9.28 8.98 3.52
CA ARG A 68 9.18 9.86 4.69
C ARG A 68 10.13 11.05 4.61
N GLU A 69 11.39 10.81 4.25
CA GLU A 69 12.43 11.85 4.16
C GLU A 69 12.15 12.85 3.02
N ASN A 70 11.38 12.43 2.02
CA ASN A 70 11.08 13.22 0.82
C ASN A 70 9.62 13.69 0.73
N ASN A 71 8.85 13.61 1.82
CA ASN A 71 7.44 14.02 1.90
C ASN A 71 6.56 13.40 0.79
N MET A 72 6.78 12.12 0.49
CA MET A 72 6.11 11.39 -0.58
C MET A 72 5.11 10.39 0.00
N ILE A 73 3.90 10.32 -0.56
CA ILE A 73 2.96 9.25 -0.22
C ILE A 73 3.42 7.94 -0.90
N LEU A 74 3.38 6.83 -0.16
CA LEU A 74 3.80 5.52 -0.64
C LEU A 74 2.62 4.55 -0.76
N HIS A 75 2.23 4.27 -2.00
CA HIS A 75 1.20 3.29 -2.32
C HIS A 75 1.78 1.88 -2.51
N LEU A 76 1.22 0.88 -1.85
CA LEU A 76 1.61 -0.52 -2.02
C LEU A 76 0.58 -1.31 -2.82
N HIS A 77 1.01 -1.84 -3.95
CA HIS A 77 0.27 -2.82 -4.72
C HIS A 77 0.65 -4.25 -4.29
N ARG A 78 -0.35 -5.10 -4.03
CA ARG A 78 -0.15 -6.44 -3.42
C ARG A 78 0.16 -7.55 -4.43
N ALA A 79 0.93 -7.25 -5.47
CA ALA A 79 1.28 -8.25 -6.49
C ALA A 79 1.86 -9.53 -5.86
N GLY A 80 1.45 -10.70 -6.36
CA GLY A 80 1.92 -12.01 -5.88
C GLY A 80 1.38 -12.49 -4.53
N ASN A 81 0.61 -11.68 -3.78
CA ASN A 81 0.13 -12.08 -2.45
C ASN A 81 -0.74 -13.36 -2.47
N SER A 82 -1.59 -13.54 -3.49
CA SER A 82 -2.55 -14.64 -3.57
C SER A 82 -1.89 -16.00 -3.71
N THR A 83 -0.61 -16.05 -4.10
CA THR A 83 0.19 -17.28 -4.19
C THR A 83 0.26 -18.00 -2.84
N TYR A 84 0.23 -17.25 -1.73
CA TYR A 84 0.33 -17.82 -0.38
C TYR A 84 -0.76 -17.32 0.58
N SER A 85 -1.69 -16.46 0.14
CA SER A 85 -2.79 -15.97 0.99
C SER A 85 -4.18 -16.52 0.66
N ARG A 86 -4.33 -17.16 -0.51
CA ARG A 86 -5.65 -17.57 -1.03
C ARG A 86 -6.17 -18.89 -0.44
N GLN A 87 -5.28 -19.86 -0.24
CA GLN A 87 -5.69 -21.19 0.21
C GLN A 87 -5.96 -21.18 1.72
N LYS A 88 -7.11 -21.71 2.14
CA LYS A 88 -7.52 -21.73 3.55
C LYS A 88 -6.76 -22.76 4.39
N ASN A 89 -6.26 -23.81 3.76
CA ASN A 89 -5.61 -24.95 4.41
C ASN A 89 -4.08 -24.84 4.45
N HIS A 90 -3.46 -23.91 3.70
CA HIS A 90 -2.02 -23.73 3.67
C HIS A 90 -1.65 -22.30 3.27
N GLY A 91 -0.64 -21.75 3.94
CA GLY A 91 -0.10 -20.42 3.65
C GLY A 91 -0.29 -19.44 4.80
N MET A 92 -0.45 -18.16 4.47
CA MET A 92 -0.54 -17.06 5.42
C MET A 92 -1.65 -16.10 5.01
N ASN A 93 -2.62 -15.92 5.91
CA ASN A 93 -3.73 -15.01 5.65
C ASN A 93 -3.26 -13.56 5.44
N PHE A 94 -3.89 -12.86 4.50
CA PHE A 94 -3.54 -11.49 4.12
C PHE A 94 -3.55 -10.48 5.29
N ARG A 95 -4.32 -10.71 6.37
CA ARG A 95 -4.29 -9.86 7.57
C ARG A 95 -2.88 -9.74 8.18
N VAL A 96 -2.07 -10.80 8.08
CA VAL A 96 -0.71 -10.81 8.62
C VAL A 96 0.17 -9.87 7.79
N ILE A 97 0.01 -9.91 6.46
CA ILE A 97 0.68 -8.98 5.53
C ILE A 97 0.21 -7.54 5.80
N CYS A 98 -1.09 -7.30 6.01
CA CYS A 98 -1.60 -5.98 6.37
C CYS A 98 -0.88 -5.42 7.61
N LYS A 99 -0.68 -6.25 8.65
CA LYS A 99 0.05 -5.85 9.85
C LYS A 99 1.50 -5.49 9.54
N TRP A 100 2.18 -6.36 8.79
CA TRP A 100 3.58 -6.14 8.43
C TRP A 100 3.77 -4.89 7.58
N MET A 101 2.87 -4.62 6.63
CA MET A 101 2.95 -3.43 5.78
C MET A 101 2.65 -2.13 6.54
N ARG A 102 1.72 -2.17 7.50
CA ARG A 102 1.49 -1.05 8.42
C ARG A 102 2.74 -0.75 9.27
N MET A 103 3.43 -1.77 9.76
CA MET A 103 4.70 -1.59 10.48
C MET A 103 5.86 -1.19 9.56
N ALA A 104 5.88 -1.67 8.31
CA ALA A 104 6.90 -1.30 7.32
C ALA A 104 6.79 0.16 6.87
N GLY A 105 5.61 0.79 7.05
CA GLY A 105 5.44 2.23 6.87
C GLY A 105 4.86 2.65 5.52
N VAL A 106 4.03 1.80 4.88
CA VAL A 106 3.29 2.21 3.67
C VAL A 106 2.05 3.01 4.02
N ASP A 107 1.66 3.96 3.17
CA ASP A 107 0.49 4.81 3.40
C ASP A 107 -0.79 4.15 2.90
N HIS A 108 -0.73 3.50 1.74
CA HIS A 108 -1.86 2.78 1.14
C HIS A 108 -1.51 1.32 0.88
N ILE A 109 -2.51 0.43 0.99
CA ILE A 109 -2.38 -0.97 0.56
C ILE A 109 -3.71 -1.48 0.00
N HIS A 110 -3.65 -2.22 -1.10
CA HIS A 110 -4.83 -2.93 -1.59
C HIS A 110 -5.33 -3.97 -0.57
N ALA A 111 -6.58 -3.86 -0.13
CA ALA A 111 -7.22 -4.74 0.84
C ALA A 111 -8.35 -5.59 0.24
N GLY A 112 -8.81 -5.27 -0.98
CA GLY A 112 -9.82 -6.04 -1.71
C GLY A 112 -11.21 -5.41 -1.68
N THR A 113 -12.05 -5.81 -2.62
CA THR A 113 -13.29 -5.09 -2.98
C THR A 113 -14.57 -5.81 -2.61
N VAL A 114 -14.51 -7.07 -2.17
CA VAL A 114 -15.67 -7.95 -1.85
C VAL A 114 -16.53 -8.30 -3.07
N VAL A 115 -17.11 -7.30 -3.73
CA VAL A 115 -18.01 -7.44 -4.89
C VAL A 115 -17.31 -7.33 -6.23
N GLY A 116 -15.98 -7.20 -6.23
CA GLY A 116 -15.20 -7.09 -7.46
C GLY A 116 -14.83 -8.44 -8.07
N LYS A 117 -14.00 -8.39 -9.12
CA LYS A 117 -13.56 -9.57 -9.86
C LYS A 117 -12.60 -10.51 -9.11
N LEU A 118 -12.01 -10.04 -8.01
CA LEU A 118 -11.02 -10.79 -7.22
C LEU A 118 -11.67 -11.29 -5.94
N GLU A 119 -11.25 -12.47 -5.48
CA GLU A 119 -11.79 -13.13 -4.29
C GLU A 119 -11.65 -12.27 -3.02
N GLY A 120 -12.67 -12.34 -2.16
CA GLY A 120 -12.69 -11.66 -0.87
C GLY A 120 -14.03 -11.83 -0.15
N ASP A 121 -14.05 -12.66 0.90
CA ASP A 121 -15.22 -12.80 1.77
C ASP A 121 -15.53 -11.47 2.51
N PRO A 122 -16.78 -11.00 2.54
CA PRO A 122 -17.13 -9.70 3.15
C PRO A 122 -16.67 -9.55 4.60
N VAL A 123 -16.80 -10.59 5.42
CA VAL A 123 -16.50 -10.53 6.85
C VAL A 123 -14.99 -10.56 7.07
N MET A 124 -14.26 -11.37 6.30
CA MET A 124 -12.81 -11.42 6.37
C MET A 124 -12.16 -10.12 5.87
N ILE A 125 -12.66 -9.55 4.77
CA ILE A 125 -12.16 -8.29 4.23
C ILE A 125 -12.37 -7.16 5.23
N LYS A 126 -13.51 -7.11 5.93
CA LYS A 126 -13.73 -6.16 7.03
C LYS A 126 -12.66 -6.27 8.12
N GLY A 127 -12.20 -7.48 8.44
CA GLY A 127 -11.06 -7.71 9.34
C GLY A 127 -9.75 -7.09 8.84
N PHE A 128 -9.49 -7.13 7.53
CA PHE A 128 -8.30 -6.48 6.93
C PHE A 128 -8.39 -4.97 7.04
N TYR A 129 -9.55 -4.38 6.74
CA TYR A 129 -9.78 -2.94 6.84
C TYR A 129 -9.62 -2.47 8.29
N ASN A 130 -10.20 -3.19 9.25
CA ASN A 130 -10.04 -2.88 10.67
C ASN A 130 -8.57 -2.93 11.10
N THR A 131 -7.82 -3.94 10.63
CA THR A 131 -6.38 -4.06 10.90
C THR A 131 -5.58 -2.83 10.46
N LEU A 132 -5.97 -2.20 9.35
CA LEU A 132 -5.28 -1.06 8.75
C LEU A 132 -5.73 0.30 9.34
N LEU A 133 -7.00 0.41 9.74
CA LEU A 133 -7.62 1.69 10.13
C LEU A 133 -7.77 1.91 11.64
N LEU A 134 -7.94 0.86 12.43
CA LEU A 134 -8.19 1.00 13.87
C LEU A 134 -6.88 1.17 14.65
N PRO A 135 -6.87 1.99 15.72
CA PRO A 135 -5.71 2.13 16.61
C PRO A 135 -5.56 0.93 17.57
N LYS A 136 -6.66 0.24 17.88
CA LYS A 136 -6.70 -0.99 18.68
C LYS A 136 -7.63 -2.00 18.00
N LEU A 137 -7.29 -3.28 18.09
CA LEU A 137 -8.10 -4.40 17.62
C LEU A 137 -8.49 -5.25 18.82
N ASP A 138 -9.78 -5.50 18.98
CA ASP A 138 -10.29 -6.50 19.91
C ASP A 138 -10.42 -7.87 19.19
N ILE A 139 -10.56 -8.94 19.96
CA ILE A 139 -10.80 -10.28 19.40
C ILE A 139 -12.16 -10.29 18.68
N ASN A 140 -12.15 -10.72 17.42
CA ASN A 140 -13.34 -10.89 16.60
C ASN A 140 -13.14 -12.08 15.65
N LEU A 141 -13.51 -13.28 16.11
CA LEU A 141 -13.34 -14.52 15.36
C LEU A 141 -14.05 -14.52 14.00
N PRO A 142 -15.29 -13.99 13.85
CA PRO A 142 -15.93 -13.88 12.53
C PRO A 142 -15.09 -13.11 11.50
N GLN A 143 -14.42 -12.03 11.93
CA GLN A 143 -13.52 -11.24 11.06
C GLN A 143 -12.10 -11.81 10.97
N GLY A 144 -11.83 -12.94 11.61
CA GLY A 144 -10.51 -13.57 11.70
C GLY A 144 -9.50 -12.77 12.53
N LEU A 145 -9.96 -11.95 13.49
CA LEU A 145 -9.12 -11.27 14.46
C LEU A 145 -9.00 -12.16 15.71
N PHE A 146 -7.90 -12.91 15.79
CA PHE A 146 -7.69 -13.91 16.84
C PHE A 146 -7.07 -13.36 18.13
N PHE A 147 -6.46 -12.19 18.06
CA PHE A 147 -5.70 -11.60 19.17
C PHE A 147 -6.06 -10.13 19.32
N GLU A 148 -6.11 -9.67 20.57
CA GLU A 148 -6.08 -8.25 20.85
C GLU A 148 -4.74 -7.65 20.41
N MET A 149 -4.78 -6.42 19.91
CA MET A 149 -3.57 -5.73 19.44
C MET A 149 -3.74 -4.22 19.57
N ASP A 150 -2.72 -3.56 20.11
CA ASP A 150 -2.61 -2.10 20.13
C ASP A 150 -1.52 -1.65 19.15
N TRP A 151 -1.81 -0.61 18.36
CA TRP A 151 -0.87 -0.03 17.41
C TRP A 151 0.03 1.05 18.02
N ALA A 152 -0.17 1.43 19.29
CA ALA A 152 0.67 2.39 20.01
C ALA A 152 0.99 3.65 19.19
N SER A 153 -0.06 4.25 18.60
CA SER A 153 0.01 5.45 17.75
C SER A 153 0.71 5.29 16.38
N ILE A 154 1.00 4.07 15.92
CA ILE A 154 1.40 3.84 14.52
C ILE A 154 0.30 4.36 13.59
N ARG A 155 0.71 5.15 12.60
CA ARG A 155 -0.19 5.77 11.61
C ARG A 155 -1.10 4.72 10.96
N LYS A 156 -2.31 5.15 10.63
CA LYS A 156 -3.28 4.33 9.91
C LYS A 156 -2.84 4.18 8.45
N VAL A 157 -3.22 3.07 7.83
CA VAL A 157 -2.98 2.81 6.41
C VAL A 157 -4.32 2.84 5.69
N MET A 158 -4.40 3.55 4.56
CA MET A 158 -5.63 3.59 3.77
C MET A 158 -5.80 2.28 2.97
N PRO A 159 -6.86 1.49 3.21
CA PRO A 159 -7.15 0.34 2.38
C PRO A 159 -7.65 0.76 0.99
N VAL A 160 -7.22 0.04 -0.05
CA VAL A 160 -7.58 0.25 -1.46
C VAL A 160 -8.28 -0.97 -2.07
#